data_AF-A0A1D8MRJ5-F1
#
_entry.id   AF-A0A1D8MRJ5-F1
#
_cell.length_a   1.000
_cell.length_b   1.000
_cell.length_c   1.000
_cell.angle_alpha   90.00
_cell.angle_beta   90.00
_cell.angle_gamma   90.00
#
_symmetry.space_group_name_H-M   'P 1'
#
loop_
_entity.id
_entity.type
_entity.pdbx_description
1 polymer ?
#
loop_
_entity_poly.entity_id
_entity_poly.type
_entity_poly.pdbx_seq_one_letter_code
_entity_poly.pdbx_strand_id
1 'polypeptide(L)' 'MEAKITEKSNGHLIRIKTDQEVALAVQSEEGERIYLPGEGGCDTAYYSEDPTFLTETENGYAVLHEERPQNIEIIN' A
#
# COMPACT_ATOMS: atom_id res chain seq x y z
N MET A 1 2.77 14.16 6.83
CA MET A 1 2.71 13.04 5.88
C MET A 1 1.24 12.73 5.64
N GLU A 2 0.82 12.55 4.40
CA GLU A 2 -0.61 12.35 4.07
C GLU A 2 -0.76 11.31 2.97
N ALA A 3 -1.79 10.48 3.09
CA ALA A 3 -2.19 9.51 2.06
C ALA A 3 -3.33 10.08 1.22
N LYS A 4 -3.20 9.98 -0.11
CA LYS A 4 -4.25 10.35 -1.07
C LYS A 4 -4.78 9.11 -1.74
N ILE A 5 -6.10 8.91 -1.66
CA ILE A 5 -6.81 7.82 -2.32
C ILE A 5 -7.36 8.31 -3.67
N THR A 6 -7.26 7.49 -4.71
CA THR A 6 -7.87 7.74 -6.02
C THR A 6 -8.54 6.45 -6.49
N GLU A 7 -9.86 6.48 -6.67
CA GLU A 7 -10.61 5.36 -7.24
C GLU A 7 -10.17 5.08 -8.69
N LYS A 8 -10.01 3.80 -9.01
CA LYS A 8 -9.64 3.26 -10.31
C LYS A 8 -10.59 2.11 -10.65
N SER A 9 -10.63 1.73 -11.92
CA SER A 9 -11.46 0.62 -12.40
C SER A 9 -11.12 -0.75 -11.78
N ASN A 10 -9.92 -0.88 -11.21
CA ASN A 10 -9.37 -2.09 -10.60
C ASN A 10 -9.03 -1.92 -9.11
N GLY A 11 -9.63 -0.93 -8.42
CA GLY A 11 -9.44 -0.72 -6.99
C GLY A 11 -9.16 0.74 -6.63
N HIS A 12 -8.40 0.94 -5.55
CA HIS A 12 -8.14 2.22 -4.92
C HIS A 12 -6.64 2.45 -4.86
N LEU A 13 -6.16 3.40 -5.66
CA LEU A 13 -4.75 3.78 -5.66
C LEU A 13 -4.49 4.69 -4.47
N ILE A 14 -3.68 4.23 -3.53
CA ILE A 14 -3.24 4.99 -2.36
C ILE A 14 -1.84 5.51 -2.63
N ARG A 15 -1.62 6.82 -2.44
CA ARG A 15 -0.31 7.47 -2.61
C ARG A 15 0.09 8.21 -1.36
N ILE A 16 1.31 8.00 -0.89
CA ILE A 16 1.90 8.66 0.27
C ILE A 16 3.02 9.56 -0.22
N LYS A 17 2.94 10.87 0.07
CA LYS A 17 4.05 11.79 -0.22
C LYS A 17 4.97 11.89 1.00
N THR A 18 6.19 11.39 0.85
CA THR A 18 7.22 11.42 1.89
C THR A 18 8.60 11.10 1.29
N ASP A 19 9.64 11.55 1.99
CA ASP A 19 11.04 11.21 1.80
C ASP A 19 11.55 10.17 2.84
N GLN A 20 10.67 9.69 3.72
CA GLN A 20 10.97 8.70 4.74
C GLN A 20 10.42 7.32 4.35
N GLU A 21 11.14 6.27 4.71
CA GLU A 21 10.63 4.90 4.59
C GLU A 21 9.42 4.72 5.53
N VAL A 22 8.34 4.14 5.01
CA VAL A 22 7.07 3.97 5.73
C VAL A 22 6.39 2.67 5.39
N ALA A 23 5.55 2.19 6.31
CA ALA A 23 4.55 1.17 6.06
C ALA A 23 3.14 1.79 6.03
N LEU A 24 2.19 1.09 5.43
CA LEU A 24 0.80 1.52 5.29
C LEU A 24 -0.14 0.45 5.82
N ALA A 25 -0.92 0.76 6.85
CA ALA A 25 -2.04 -0.08 7.27
C ALA A 25 -3.34 0.44 6.64
N VAL A 26 -4.08 -0.46 6.00
CA VAL A 26 -5.36 -0.17 5.36
C VAL A 26 -6.42 -1.07 5.99
N GLN A 27 -7.44 -0.46 6.60
CA GLN A 27 -8.62 -1.15 7.08
C GLN A 27 -9.71 -1.07 6.01
N SER A 28 -10.26 -2.22 5.65
CA SER A 28 -11.39 -2.40 4.75
C SER A 28 -12.46 -3.27 5.40
N GLU A 29 -13.53 -3.58 4.66
CA GLU A 29 -14.58 -4.50 5.13
C GLU A 29 -14.06 -5.94 5.29
N GLU A 30 -13.09 -6.38 4.49
CA GLU A 30 -12.55 -7.75 4.59
C GLU A 30 -11.47 -7.90 5.66
N GLY A 31 -10.92 -6.79 6.18
CA GLY A 31 -10.00 -6.81 7.29
C GLY A 31 -8.95 -5.70 7.25
N GLU A 32 -7.86 -5.91 7.97
CA GLU A 32 -6.69 -5.04 7.93
C GLU A 32 -5.62 -5.66 7.03
N ARG A 33 -5.00 -4.83 6.17
CA ARG A 33 -3.83 -5.21 5.38
C ARG A 33 -2.72 -4.20 5.60
N ILE A 34 -1.51 -4.71 5.88
CA ILE A 34 -0.30 -3.91 6.04
C ILE A 34 0.58 -4.08 4.81
N TYR A 35 0.94 -2.95 4.21
CA TYR A 35 1.86 -2.89 3.08
C TYR A 35 3.21 -2.36 3.54
N LEU A 36 4.25 -3.15 3.29
CA LEU A 36 5.63 -2.79 3.57
C LEU A 36 6.28 -2.22 2.31
N PRO A 37 7.27 -1.32 2.46
CA PRO A 37 8.04 -0.81 1.34
C PRO A 37 8.79 -1.97 0.69
N GLY A 38 8.73 -2.05 -0.64
CA GLY A 38 9.37 -3.13 -1.39
C GLY A 38 9.12 -3.03 -2.89
N GLU A 39 9.93 -3.76 -3.65
CA GLU A 39 9.80 -3.89 -5.10
C GLU A 39 9.26 -5.27 -5.45
N GLY A 40 8.37 -5.33 -6.46
CA GLY A 40 7.90 -6.60 -7.02
C GLY A 40 9.09 -7.41 -7.53
N GLY A 41 9.23 -8.65 -7.06
CA GLY A 41 10.40 -9.51 -7.31
C GLY A 41 11.17 -9.92 -6.05
N CYS A 42 10.76 -9.47 -4.87
CA CYS A 42 11.32 -9.96 -3.61
C CYS A 42 10.74 -11.35 -3.28
N ASP A 43 11.63 -12.33 -3.15
CA ASP A 43 11.36 -13.75 -2.88
C ASP A 43 10.80 -13.89 -1.45
N THR A 44 9.49 -13.64 -1.29
CA THR A 44 8.84 -13.76 0.02
C THR A 44 8.72 -15.25 0.35
N ALA A 45 9.37 -15.68 1.42
CA ALA A 45 9.36 -17.06 1.92
C ALA A 45 7.97 -17.62 2.31
N TYR A 46 6.90 -16.85 2.11
CA TYR A 46 5.52 -17.23 2.43
C TYR A 46 4.67 -17.25 1.16
N TYR A 47 4.02 -18.39 0.96
CA TYR A 47 3.16 -18.78 -0.16
C TYR A 47 1.96 -17.83 -0.39
N SER A 48 2.20 -16.67 -0.99
CA SER A 48 1.18 -15.89 -1.67
C SER A 48 1.65 -15.70 -3.11
N GLU A 49 0.83 -16.10 -4.08
CA GLU A 49 1.24 -16.17 -5.50
C GLU A 49 1.70 -14.80 -6.06
N ASP A 50 1.36 -13.67 -5.45
CA ASP A 50 1.94 -12.36 -5.74
C ASP A 50 1.87 -11.42 -4.51
N PRO A 51 2.94 -11.24 -3.72
CA PRO A 51 2.94 -10.25 -2.65
C PRO A 51 2.77 -8.84 -3.22
N THR A 52 1.73 -8.14 -2.76
CA THR A 52 1.53 -6.73 -3.11
C THR A 52 2.32 -5.85 -2.14
N PHE A 53 3.25 -5.05 -2.67
CA PHE A 53 4.09 -4.16 -1.88
C PHE A 53 3.65 -2.69 -1.95
N LEU A 54 4.12 -1.90 -0.99
CA LEU A 54 4.10 -0.45 -1.07
C LEU A 54 5.27 0.01 -1.96
N THR A 55 4.99 0.24 -3.23
CA THR A 55 6.03 0.52 -4.24
C THR A 55 6.53 1.95 -4.12
N GLU A 56 7.85 2.13 -4.14
CA GLU A 56 8.48 3.44 -4.18
C GLU A 56 8.21 4.16 -5.52
N THR A 57 8.09 5.47 -5.46
CA THR A 57 7.84 6.37 -6.58
C THR A 57 8.73 7.60 -6.43
N GLU A 58 8.83 8.44 -7.47
CA GLU A 58 9.67 9.66 -7.44
C GLU A 58 9.39 10.62 -6.26
N ASN A 59 8.23 10.52 -5.60
CA ASN A 59 7.83 11.45 -4.53
C ASN A 59 7.25 10.74 -3.28
N GLY A 60 7.66 9.50 -3.01
CA GLY A 60 7.19 8.69 -1.89
C GLY A 60 6.70 7.33 -2.35
N TYR A 61 5.54 6.87 -1.89
CA TYR A 61 5.08 5.50 -2.12
C TYR A 61 3.68 5.39 -2.70
N ALA A 62 3.38 4.27 -3.35
CA ALA A 62 2.05 3.97 -3.88
C ALA A 62 1.71 2.48 -3.81
N VAL A 63 0.42 2.19 -3.62
CA VAL A 63 -0.13 0.83 -3.71
C VAL A 63 -1.54 0.84 -4.26
N LEU A 64 -1.90 -0.19 -5.03
CA LEU A 64 -3.28 -0.44 -5.44
C LEU A 64 -3.92 -1.41 -4.43
N HIS A 65 -4.96 -0.95 -3.75
CA HIS A 65 -5.74 -1.77 -2.83
C HIS A 65 -7.11 -2.07 -3.47
N GLU A 66 -7.48 -3.33 -3.59
CA GLU A 66 -8.68 -3.73 -4.34
C GLU A 66 -9.97 -3.21 -3.69
N GLU A 67 -10.09 -3.40 -2.38
CA GLU A 67 -11.26 -3.05 -1.59
C GLU A 67 -11.30 -1.55 -1.26
N ARG A 68 -12.47 -1.06 -0.84
CA ARG A 68 -12.63 0.34 -0.44
C ARG A 68 -12.02 0.57 0.95
N PRO A 69 -11.01 1.46 1.09
CA PRO A 69 -10.47 1.80 2.41
C PRO A 69 -11.51 2.49 3.29
N GLN A 70 -11.67 2.02 4.51
CA GLN A 70 -12.44 2.67 5.58
C GLN A 70 -11.55 3.53 6.47
N ASN A 71 -10.32 3.05 6.74
CA ASN A 71 -9.31 3.78 7.48
C ASN A 71 -7.92 3.54 6.88
N ILE A 72 -7.04 4.53 7.00
CA ILE A 72 -5.65 4.45 6.56
C ILE A 72 -4.76 5.02 7.65
N GLU A 73 -3.72 4.26 8.01
CA GLU A 73 -2.69 4.67 8.95
C GLU A 73 -1.31 4.54 8.28
N ILE A 74 -0.49 5.57 8.43
CA ILE A 74 0.89 5.57 7.95
C ILE A 74 1.82 5.38 9.13
N ILE A 75 2.69 4.38 9.04
CA ILE A 75 3.59 3.94 10.12
C ILE A 75 5.02 4.31 9.72
N ASN A 76 5.74 5.04 10.58
CA ASN A 76 7.13 5.46 10.38
C ASN A 76 8.02 5.11 11.58
#